data_AF-A0A946WWH2-F1
#
_entry.id   AF-A0A946WWH2-F1
#
_cell.length_a   1.000
_cell.length_b   1.000
_cell.length_c   1.000
_cell.angle_alpha   90.00
_cell.angle_beta   90.00
_cell.angle_gamma   90.00
#
_symmetry.space_group_name_H-M   'P 1'
#
loop_
_entity.id
_entity.type
_entity.pdbx_description
1 polymer ?
#
loop_
_entity_poly.entity_id
_entity_poly.type
_entity_poly.pdbx_seq_one_letter_code
_entity_poly.pdbx_strand_id
1 'polypeptide(L)'
;MLTRNKILSLLLIIGFFFSAVQLYLTPNAVAWMASALAHLVVLISIRMERIPEFDTDFLGILNVTVGLVATIVGLGQWVVSGASGPLAVIVAASALVIWALRETKHS
;
A
#
# COMPACT_ATOMS: atom_id res chain seq x y z
N MET A 1 20.71 -4.61 -14.29
CA MET A 1 19.82 -5.29 -13.33
C MET A 1 18.91 -4.25 -12.66
N LEU A 2 17.60 -4.48 -12.60
CA LEU A 2 16.74 -3.69 -11.72
C LEU A 2 17.03 -4.10 -10.27
N THR A 3 17.21 -3.14 -9.37
CA THR A 3 17.30 -3.42 -7.92
C THR A 3 15.91 -3.82 -7.40
N ARG A 4 15.85 -4.60 -6.30
CA ARG A 4 14.56 -5.08 -5.74
C ARG A 4 13.63 -3.90 -5.45
N ASN A 5 14.17 -2.83 -4.88
CA ASN A 5 13.41 -1.60 -4.61
C ASN A 5 12.83 -0.93 -5.85
N LYS A 6 13.45 -1.04 -7.03
CA LYS A 6 12.86 -0.52 -8.28
C LYS A 6 11.65 -1.36 -8.72
N ILE A 7 11.74 -2.69 -8.61
CA ILE A 7 10.64 -3.59 -8.92
C ILE A 7 9.46 -3.34 -7.96
N LEU A 8 9.76 -3.28 -6.66
CA LEU A 8 8.76 -3.00 -5.63
C LEU A 8 8.10 -1.62 -5.82
N SER A 9 8.88 -0.60 -6.19
CA SER A 9 8.33 0.73 -6.52
C SER A 9 7.38 0.68 -7.72
N LEU A 10 7.71 -0.09 -8.76
CA LEU A 10 6.82 -0.27 -9.92
C LEU A 10 5.52 -0.97 -9.51
N LEU A 11 5.59 -2.01 -8.67
CA LEU A 11 4.41 -2.69 -8.15
C LEU A 11 3.52 -1.75 -7.33
N LEU A 12 4.11 -0.86 -6.52
CA LEU A 12 3.36 0.15 -5.78
C LEU A 12 2.65 1.15 -6.69
N ILE A 13 3.33 1.59 -7.75
CA ILE A 13 2.73 2.48 -8.76
C ILE A 13 1.55 1.78 -9.45
N ILE A 14 1.72 0.52 -9.86
CA ILE A 14 0.66 -0.28 -10.47
C ILE A 14 -0.52 -0.44 -9.50
N GLY A 15 -0.26 -0.81 -8.24
CA GLY A 15 -1.30 -0.96 -7.21
C GLY A 15 -2.04 0.34 -6.91
N PHE A 16 -1.34 1.47 -6.89
CA PHE A 16 -1.94 2.80 -6.76
C PHE A 16 -2.90 3.11 -7.91
N PHE A 17 -2.44 3.00 -9.17
CA PHE A 17 -3.28 3.30 -10.33
C PHE A 17 -4.44 2.32 -10.47
N PHE A 18 -4.20 1.03 -10.22
CA PHE A 18 -5.27 0.03 -10.21
C PHE A 18 -6.34 0.38 -9.18
N SER A 19 -5.94 0.74 -7.96
CA SER A 19 -6.87 1.15 -6.91
C SER A 19 -7.61 2.44 -7.27
N ALA A 20 -6.94 3.43 -7.87
CA ALA A 20 -7.57 4.67 -8.31
C ALA A 20 -8.61 4.44 -9.43
N VAL A 21 -8.30 3.57 -10.40
CA VAL A 21 -9.25 3.17 -11.46
C VAL A 21 -10.45 2.46 -10.86
N GLN A 22 -10.24 1.54 -9.92
CA GLN A 22 -11.35 0.82 -9.28
C GLN A 22 -12.20 1.75 -8.41
N LEU A 23 -11.61 2.73 -7.74
CA LEU A 23 -12.35 3.76 -7.02
C LEU A 23 -13.22 4.58 -7.98
N TYR A 24 -12.70 4.94 -9.16
CA TYR A 24 -13.50 5.64 -10.18
C TYR A 24 -14.67 4.78 -10.69
N LEU A 25 -14.45 3.49 -10.93
CA LEU A 25 -15.50 2.55 -11.38
C LEU A 25 -16.50 2.20 -10.28
N THR A 26 -16.07 2.20 -9.02
CA THR A 26 -16.88 1.86 -7.84
C THR A 26 -16.71 2.92 -6.74
N PRO A 27 -17.29 4.14 -6.91
CA PRO A 27 -17.04 5.27 -6.00
C PRO A 27 -17.47 5.02 -4.55
N ASN A 28 -18.47 4.16 -4.37
CA ASN A 28 -18.97 3.79 -3.05
C ASN A 28 -18.02 2.84 -2.30
N ALA A 29 -16.98 2.33 -2.97
CA ALA A 29 -16.05 1.38 -2.40
C ALA A 29 -14.78 2.04 -1.86
N VAL A 30 -14.90 2.59 -0.65
CA VAL A 30 -13.85 3.29 0.10
C VAL A 30 -12.58 2.45 0.30
N ALA A 31 -12.68 1.13 0.26
CA ALA A 31 -11.54 0.20 0.28
C ALA A 31 -10.51 0.52 -0.81
N TRP A 32 -10.94 0.95 -2.00
CA TRP A 32 -10.02 1.31 -3.09
C TRP A 32 -9.27 2.61 -2.79
N MET A 33 -9.90 3.57 -2.12
CA MET A 33 -9.22 4.78 -1.66
C MET A 33 -8.17 4.44 -0.59
N ALA A 34 -8.54 3.62 0.40
CA ALA A 34 -7.62 3.18 1.45
C ALA A 34 -6.43 2.40 0.88
N SER A 35 -6.69 1.51 -0.09
CA SER A 35 -5.65 0.79 -0.83
C SER A 35 -4.72 1.75 -1.59
N ALA A 36 -5.25 2.71 -2.34
CA ALA A 36 -4.43 3.68 -3.07
C ALA A 36 -3.50 4.46 -2.11
N LEU A 37 -4.03 4.92 -0.98
CA LEU A 37 -3.24 5.60 0.05
C LEU A 37 -2.13 4.70 0.61
N ALA A 38 -2.43 3.43 0.92
CA ALA A 38 -1.42 2.50 1.41
C ALA A 38 -0.25 2.33 0.42
N HIS A 39 -0.54 2.16 -0.88
CA HIS A 39 0.51 2.06 -1.89
C HIS A 39 1.33 3.34 -2.04
N LEU A 40 0.67 4.50 -1.98
CA LEU A 40 1.33 5.80 -2.08
C LEU A 40 2.25 6.07 -0.89
N VAL A 41 1.79 5.80 0.34
CA VAL A 41 2.58 6.00 1.56
C VAL A 41 3.82 5.09 1.57
N VAL A 42 3.68 3.82 1.18
CA VAL A 42 4.82 2.90 1.05
C VAL A 42 5.80 3.39 -0.03
N LEU A 43 5.29 3.85 -1.18
CA LEU A 43 6.13 4.36 -2.26
C LEU A 43 6.95 5.57 -1.84
N ILE A 44 6.33 6.51 -1.12
CA ILE A 44 7.01 7.68 -0.57
C ILE A 44 8.03 7.24 0.48
N SER A 45 7.66 6.32 1.36
CA SER A 45 8.53 5.86 2.46
C SER A 45 9.81 5.17 1.96
N ILE A 46 9.72 4.34 0.91
CA ILE A 46 10.90 3.73 0.27
C ILE A 46 11.87 4.81 -0.28
N ARG A 47 11.34 5.97 -0.70
CA ARG A 47 12.18 7.08 -1.16
C ARG A 47 12.75 7.87 0.02
N MET A 48 11.96 8.12 1.05
CA MET A 48 12.36 8.87 2.25
C MET A 48 13.41 8.12 3.08
N GLU A 49 13.37 6.79 3.14
CA GLU A 49 14.34 5.96 3.86
C GLU A 49 15.80 6.14 3.36
N ARG A 50 15.98 6.70 2.16
CA ARG A 50 17.31 7.03 1.61
C ARG A 50 17.87 8.35 2.12
N ILE A 51 17.04 9.19 2.71
CA ILE A 51 17.39 10.50 3.26
C ILE A 51 17.86 10.28 4.70
N PRO A 52 19.14 10.56 5.05
CA PRO A 52 19.70 10.26 6.37
C PRO A 52 18.96 10.87 7.55
N GLU A 53 18.25 11.98 7.34
CA GLU A 53 17.53 12.74 8.35
C GLU A 53 16.17 12.14 8.73
N PHE A 54 15.66 11.16 7.98
CA PHE A 54 14.34 10.56 8.23
C PHE A 54 14.41 9.36 9.17
N ASP A 55 13.51 9.37 10.15
CA ASP A 55 13.32 8.27 11.11
C ASP A 55 12.67 7.05 10.44
N THR A 56 13.46 5.98 10.28
CA THR A 56 13.03 4.72 9.66
C THR A 56 12.02 3.96 10.51
N ASP A 57 12.06 4.12 11.83
CA ASP A 57 11.13 3.44 12.74
C ASP A 57 9.76 4.11 12.65
N PHE A 58 9.72 5.45 12.58
CA PHE A 58 8.49 6.18 12.31
C PHE A 58 7.87 5.79 10.96
N LEU A 59 8.68 5.70 9.90
CA LEU A 59 8.22 5.20 8.59
C LEU A 59 7.68 3.77 8.72
N GLY A 60 8.31 2.92 9.53
CA GLY A 60 7.83 1.58 9.86
C GLY A 60 6.42 1.59 10.45
N ILE A 61 6.21 2.37 11.51
CA ILE A 61 4.91 2.52 12.18
C ILE A 61 3.85 3.04 11.21
N LEU A 62 4.18 4.07 10.43
CA LEU A 62 3.27 4.69 9.48
C LEU A 62 2.79 3.67 8.43
N ASN A 63 3.71 2.94 7.80
CA ASN A 63 3.36 1.97 6.75
C ASN A 63 2.59 0.77 7.28
N VAL A 64 2.99 0.24 8.45
CA VAL A 64 2.26 -0.88 9.07
C VAL A 64 0.84 -0.45 9.45
N THR A 65 0.70 0.73 10.05
CA THR A 65 -0.62 1.24 10.48
C THR A 65 -1.53 1.49 9.29
N VAL A 66 -1.07 2.26 8.30
CA VAL A 66 -1.88 2.59 7.11
C VAL A 66 -2.23 1.33 6.32
N GLY A 67 -1.27 0.42 6.14
CA GLY A 67 -1.52 -0.83 5.42
C GLY A 67 -2.50 -1.74 6.14
N LEU A 68 -2.38 -1.91 7.47
CA LEU A 68 -3.32 -2.72 8.25
C LEU A 68 -4.72 -2.13 8.21
N VAL A 69 -4.84 -0.81 8.41
CA VAL A 69 -6.13 -0.11 8.32
C VAL A 69 -6.75 -0.30 6.93
N ALA A 70 -5.97 -0.16 5.85
CA ALA A 70 -6.47 -0.37 4.49
C ALA A 70 -6.98 -1.80 4.27
N THR A 71 -6.26 -2.82 4.76
CA THR A 71 -6.69 -4.22 4.68
C THR A 71 -7.96 -4.48 5.49
N ILE A 72 -8.05 -3.95 6.71
CA ILE A 72 -9.23 -4.10 7.57
C ILE A 72 -10.45 -3.39 6.97
N VAL A 73 -10.28 -2.18 6.43
CA VAL A 73 -11.35 -1.46 5.73
C VAL A 73 -11.83 -2.26 4.53
N GLY A 74 -10.90 -2.81 3.73
CA GLY A 74 -11.25 -3.69 2.60
C GLY A 74 -12.03 -4.93 3.04
N LEU A 75 -11.58 -5.59 4.12
CA LEU A 75 -12.22 -6.78 4.65
C LEU A 75 -13.61 -6.47 5.19
N GLY A 76 -13.74 -5.41 5.99
CA GLY A 76 -15.02 -4.96 6.54
C GLY A 76 -15.99 -4.58 5.43
N GLN A 77 -15.54 -3.82 4.43
CA GLN A 77 -16.40 -3.45 3.32
C GLN A 77 -16.84 -4.67 2.49
N TRP A 78 -15.96 -5.64 2.27
CA TRP A 78 -16.33 -6.88 1.57
C TRP A 78 -17.31 -7.72 2.38
N VAL A 79 -17.00 -8.02 3.64
CA VAL A 79 -17.81 -8.93 4.48
C VAL A 79 -19.15 -8.31 4.87
N VAL A 80 -19.20 -7.00 5.13
CA VAL A 80 -20.42 -6.33 5.61
C VAL A 80 -21.31 -5.87 4.46
N SER A 81 -20.73 -5.29 3.40
CA SER A 81 -21.50 -4.63 2.33
C SER A 81 -21.38 -5.30 0.96
N GLY A 82 -20.48 -6.26 0.78
CA GLY A 82 -20.24 -6.93 -0.50
C GLY A 82 -19.65 -6.05 -1.61
N ALA A 83 -19.40 -4.76 -1.36
CA ALA A 83 -19.19 -3.78 -2.44
C ALA A 83 -17.78 -3.75 -3.05
N SER A 84 -16.73 -4.12 -2.31
CA SER A 84 -15.33 -4.06 -2.79
C SER A 84 -14.77 -5.41 -3.24
N GLY A 85 -15.37 -6.52 -2.78
CA GLY A 85 -14.90 -7.88 -3.03
C GLY A 85 -13.56 -8.23 -2.37
N PRO A 86 -13.12 -9.50 -2.49
CA PRO A 86 -11.87 -9.98 -1.90
C PRO A 86 -10.63 -9.32 -2.50
N LEU A 87 -10.70 -8.89 -3.77
CA LEU A 87 -9.57 -8.32 -4.47
C LEU A 87 -9.08 -7.02 -3.83
N ALA A 88 -9.98 -6.17 -3.33
CA ALA A 88 -9.61 -4.94 -2.62
C ALA A 88 -8.77 -5.23 -1.36
N VAL A 89 -9.09 -6.33 -0.65
CA VAL A 89 -8.33 -6.77 0.53
C VAL A 89 -6.91 -7.20 0.14
N ILE A 90 -6.80 -8.01 -0.91
CA ILE A 90 -5.53 -8.55 -1.40
C ILE A 90 -4.62 -7.41 -1.87
N VAL A 91 -5.16 -6.49 -2.67
CA VAL A 91 -4.40 -5.35 -3.19
C VAL A 91 -3.95 -4.46 -2.03
N ALA A 92 -4.83 -4.11 -1.09
CA ALA A 92 -4.45 -3.34 0.10
C ALA A 92 -3.35 -4.02 0.93
N ALA A 93 -3.48 -5.32 1.20
CA ALA A 93 -2.47 -6.09 1.93
C ALA A 93 -1.13 -6.17 1.20
N SER A 94 -1.13 -6.13 -0.14
CA SER A 94 0.11 -6.18 -0.92
C SER A 94 1.04 -4.99 -0.63
N ALA A 95 0.50 -3.82 -0.26
CA ALA A 95 1.33 -2.68 0.14
C ALA A 95 2.16 -2.98 1.41
N LEU A 96 1.58 -3.68 2.40
CA LEU A 96 2.32 -4.16 3.59
C LEU A 96 3.38 -5.17 3.23
N VAL A 97 3.05 -6.13 2.37
CA VAL A 97 3.99 -7.16 1.91
C VAL A 97 5.16 -6.49 1.18
N ILE A 98 4.90 -5.52 0.32
CA ILE A 98 5.94 -4.76 -0.38
C ILE A 98 6.81 -4.00 0.63
N TRP A 99 6.22 -3.34 1.64
CA TRP A 99 6.99 -2.68 2.69
C TRP A 99 7.91 -3.65 3.44
N ALA A 100 7.43 -4.85 3.77
CA ALA A 100 8.21 -5.88 4.45
C ALA A 100 9.35 -6.44 3.57
N LEU A 101 9.16 -6.53 2.25
CA LEU A 101 10.13 -7.10 1.31
C LEU A 101 11.17 -6.09 0.79
N ARG A 102 11.06 -4.80 1.11
CA ARG A 102 11.98 -3.76 0.60
C ARG A 102 13.42 -4.02 1.03
N GLU A 103 14.39 -3.52 0.26
CA GLU A 103 15.79 -3.44 0.71
C GLU A 103 15.91 -2.28 1.68
N THR A 104 16.31 -2.60 2.91
CA THR A 104 16.58 -1.62 3.97
C THR A 104 18.01 -1.09 3.82
N LYS A 105 18.29 0.10 4.35
CA LYS A 105 19.64 0.70 4.39
C LYS A 105 20.72 -0.21 5.02
N HIS A 106 20.31 -1.22 5.79
CA HIS A 106 21.19 -2.14 6.50
C HIS A 106 21.33 -3.54 5.85
N SER A 107 20.73 -3.80 4.68
CA SER A 107 20.80 -5.12 4.00
C SER A 107 21.85 -5.18 2.91
#